data_AF-A0A9E1S1C6-F1
#
_entry.id   AF-A0A9E1S1C6-F1
#
_cell.length_a   1.000
_cell.length_b   1.000
_cell.length_c   1.000
_cell.angle_alpha   90.00
_cell.angle_beta   90.00
_cell.angle_gamma   90.00
#
_symmetry.space_group_name_H-M   'P 1'
#
loop_
_entity.id
_entity.type
_entity.pdbx_description
1 polymer ?
#
loop_
_entity_poly.entity_id
_entity_poly.type
_entity_poly.pdbx_seq_one_letter_code
_entity_poly.pdbx_strand_id
1 'polypeptide(L)'
;VAGATNFSFGTICGRYWAMDRDQRWERLERAYLAISAAKGATAPNAASAIEAAYAAGESDEFVAPAVLSGYAGIADGDAILMANFRADRVRQLLSAFLDPAFDGFKRRRSHRFAAALGMSEYSSALNKMMTCMFAQGALKNVLGETVSAVGLKQLRLAETEKYAHVTFFLNGGEERAFAGEERILVPSPKVATYDLQPEMSAGEVTDRLVEAILGQTFDLIVVNYANTDMVGHTGIMAAAIRAVETIDSCLGRMMAALEKTGGAALITADHGNAEQMRNSAENIAHTAHTTNPVPAILAGEGALGGQLRDGLLADVAPTLLQLMALQKPPEMTGRSLFDAPGSAMSEHRAARA
;
A
#
# COMPACT_ATOMS: atom_id res chain seq x y z
N VAL A 1 -21.08 -3.23 -23.32
CA VAL A 1 -22.52 -2.95 -23.09
C VAL A 1 -23.34 -2.98 -24.37
N ALA A 2 -22.76 -2.73 -25.56
CA ALA A 2 -23.47 -2.96 -26.83
C ALA A 2 -24.02 -4.40 -26.89
N GLY A 3 -25.34 -4.55 -27.01
CA GLY A 3 -26.05 -5.84 -27.02
C GLY A 3 -26.68 -6.28 -25.70
N ALA A 4 -26.42 -5.59 -24.58
CA ALA A 4 -27.05 -5.90 -23.30
C ALA A 4 -28.39 -5.14 -23.17
N THR A 5 -29.51 -5.87 -23.26
CA THR A 5 -30.87 -5.28 -23.29
C THR A 5 -31.38 -4.79 -21.93
N ASN A 6 -30.63 -5.05 -20.85
CA ASN A 6 -31.07 -4.86 -19.47
C ASN A 6 -30.33 -3.69 -18.79
N PHE A 7 -29.55 -2.92 -19.55
CA PHE A 7 -28.73 -1.84 -19.05
C PHE A 7 -28.94 -0.59 -19.89
N SER A 8 -29.03 0.55 -19.22
CA SER A 8 -29.09 1.87 -19.87
C SER A 8 -28.20 2.84 -19.11
N PHE A 9 -27.70 3.85 -19.80
CA PHE A 9 -27.03 4.98 -19.15
C PHE A 9 -28.10 5.95 -18.64
N GLY A 10 -28.12 6.21 -17.33
CA GLY A 10 -29.05 7.17 -16.75
C GLY A 10 -28.53 8.61 -16.76
N THR A 11 -27.25 8.79 -16.45
CA THR A 11 -26.58 10.09 -16.38
C THR A 11 -25.14 9.97 -16.87
N ILE A 12 -24.55 11.11 -17.22
CA ILE A 12 -23.11 11.23 -17.47
C ILE A 12 -22.57 12.53 -16.86
N CYS A 13 -21.36 12.49 -16.33
CA CYS A 13 -20.63 13.67 -15.86
C CYS A 13 -19.13 13.38 -15.82
N GLY A 14 -18.33 14.42 -15.94
CA GLY A 14 -16.90 14.37 -15.68
C GLY A 14 -16.59 14.21 -14.19
N ARG A 15 -15.42 13.64 -13.88
CA ARG A 15 -14.98 13.35 -12.51
C ARG A 15 -14.87 14.61 -11.63
N TYR A 16 -14.67 15.79 -12.22
CA TYR A 16 -14.65 17.06 -11.52
C TYR A 16 -15.92 17.29 -10.67
N TRP A 17 -17.06 16.78 -11.14
CA TRP A 17 -18.36 16.98 -10.51
C TRP A 17 -18.70 15.92 -9.47
N ALA A 18 -18.50 14.64 -9.78
CA ALA A 18 -18.97 13.52 -8.94
C ALA A 18 -17.90 12.91 -8.03
N MET A 19 -16.62 13.24 -8.25
CA MET A 19 -15.47 12.61 -7.59
C MET A 19 -14.56 13.63 -6.89
N ASP A 20 -15.19 14.65 -6.28
CA ASP A 20 -14.52 15.61 -5.40
C ASP A 20 -14.06 14.93 -4.09
N ARG A 21 -13.00 15.48 -3.49
CA ARG A 21 -12.47 15.05 -2.19
C ARG A 21 -12.13 16.21 -1.25
N ASP A 22 -12.39 17.45 -1.67
CA ASP A 22 -12.00 18.69 -1.00
C ASP A 22 -13.22 19.50 -0.51
N GLN A 23 -14.35 18.81 -0.28
CA GLN A 23 -15.63 19.33 0.18
C GLN A 23 -16.19 20.47 -0.69
N ARG A 24 -15.98 20.39 -2.00
CA ARG A 24 -16.56 21.32 -2.98
C ARG A 24 -18.00 20.93 -3.30
N TRP A 25 -18.86 21.13 -2.31
CA TRP A 25 -20.25 20.67 -2.32
C TRP A 25 -21.08 21.22 -3.49
N GLU A 26 -20.75 22.41 -3.99
CA GLU A 26 -21.41 23.00 -5.15
C GLU A 26 -21.25 22.15 -6.42
N ARG A 27 -20.11 21.45 -6.54
CA ARG A 27 -19.82 20.55 -7.67
C ARG A 27 -20.59 19.26 -7.49
N LEU A 28 -20.48 18.69 -6.29
CA LEU A 28 -21.10 17.42 -5.94
C LEU A 28 -22.62 17.49 -6.01
N GLU A 29 -23.22 18.60 -5.57
CA GLU A 29 -24.67 18.80 -5.61
C GLU A 29 -25.22 18.71 -7.03
N ARG A 30 -24.50 19.25 -8.03
CA ARG A 30 -24.92 19.17 -9.44
C ARG A 30 -24.94 17.72 -9.95
N ALA A 31 -23.89 16.95 -9.66
CA ALA A 31 -23.86 15.53 -10.01
C ALA A 31 -24.93 14.74 -9.25
N TYR A 32 -25.05 14.98 -7.94
CA TYR A 32 -26.03 14.35 -7.08
C TYR A 32 -27.46 14.59 -7.57
N LEU A 33 -27.82 15.82 -7.96
CA LEU A 33 -29.17 16.15 -8.46
C LEU A 33 -29.50 15.46 -9.79
N ALA A 34 -28.52 15.34 -10.69
CA ALA A 34 -28.69 14.63 -11.95
C ALA A 34 -28.97 13.14 -11.68
N ILE A 35 -28.20 12.52 -10.78
CA ILE A 35 -28.34 11.09 -10.43
C ILE A 35 -29.61 10.84 -9.59
N SER A 36 -29.77 11.54 -8.46
CA SER A 36 -30.85 11.30 -7.49
C SER A 36 -32.23 11.59 -8.05
N ALA A 37 -32.38 12.66 -8.84
CA ALA A 37 -33.67 13.25 -9.16
C ALA A 37 -33.85 13.60 -10.64
N ALA A 38 -32.97 13.12 -11.52
CA ALA A 38 -32.99 13.46 -12.95
C ALA A 38 -33.09 14.97 -13.20
N LYS A 39 -32.41 15.79 -12.38
CA LYS A 39 -32.44 17.25 -12.47
C LYS A 39 -31.10 17.80 -12.94
N GLY A 40 -31.08 18.46 -14.08
CA GLY A 40 -29.89 19.09 -14.64
C GLY A 40 -30.04 19.37 -16.13
N ALA A 41 -28.93 19.56 -16.82
CA ALA A 41 -28.92 19.55 -18.28
C ALA A 41 -29.36 18.17 -18.80
N THR A 42 -29.95 18.13 -20.00
CA THR A 42 -30.42 16.88 -20.62
C THR A 42 -29.66 16.61 -21.91
N ALA A 43 -29.38 15.35 -22.20
CA ALA A 43 -28.80 14.94 -23.47
C ALA A 43 -29.51 13.68 -24.02
N PRO A 44 -29.61 13.50 -25.35
CA PRO A 44 -30.25 12.33 -25.93
C PRO A 44 -29.58 11.01 -25.53
N ASN A 45 -28.25 11.01 -25.44
CA ASN A 45 -27.41 9.88 -25.04
C ASN A 45 -26.04 10.40 -24.56
N ALA A 46 -25.22 9.50 -24.00
CA ALA A 46 -23.90 9.84 -23.47
C ALA A 46 -22.95 10.41 -24.54
N ALA A 47 -22.96 9.85 -25.76
CA ALA A 47 -22.08 10.31 -26.83
C ALA A 47 -22.38 11.76 -27.22
N SER A 48 -23.66 12.12 -27.37
CA SER A 48 -24.06 13.50 -27.67
C SER A 48 -23.70 14.49 -26.55
N ALA A 49 -23.73 14.06 -25.28
CA ALA A 49 -23.28 14.91 -24.17
C ALA A 49 -21.77 15.17 -24.23
N ILE A 50 -20.98 14.14 -24.55
CA ILE A 50 -19.53 14.24 -24.70
C ILE A 50 -19.16 15.10 -25.92
N GLU A 51 -19.80 14.87 -27.07
CA GLU A 51 -19.59 15.66 -28.30
C GLU A 51 -19.88 17.15 -28.08
N ALA A 52 -20.97 17.47 -27.39
CA ALA A 52 -21.31 18.84 -27.04
C ALA A 52 -20.27 19.49 -26.10
N ALA A 53 -19.77 18.75 -25.11
CA ALA A 53 -18.72 19.22 -24.22
C ALA A 53 -17.41 19.49 -24.98
N TYR A 54 -17.01 18.60 -25.88
CA TYR A 54 -15.80 18.77 -26.70
C TYR A 54 -15.94 19.96 -27.66
N ALA A 55 -17.10 20.15 -28.27
CA ALA A 55 -17.39 21.32 -29.09
C ALA A 55 -17.35 22.64 -28.29
N ALA A 56 -17.60 22.59 -26.98
CA ALA A 56 -17.47 23.71 -26.06
C ALA A 56 -16.04 23.86 -25.48
N GLY A 57 -15.09 23.02 -25.86
CA GLY A 57 -13.71 23.06 -25.37
C GLY A 57 -13.50 22.44 -23.98
N GLU A 58 -14.50 21.70 -23.47
CA GLU A 58 -14.37 20.92 -22.23
C GLU A 58 -13.71 19.57 -22.52
N SER A 59 -12.87 19.08 -21.61
CA SER A 59 -12.36 17.71 -21.63
C SER A 59 -13.24 16.77 -20.80
N ASP A 60 -13.00 15.46 -20.88
CA ASP A 60 -13.71 14.39 -20.15
C ASP A 60 -13.89 14.68 -18.67
N GLU A 61 -12.88 15.29 -18.03
CA GLU A 61 -12.90 15.61 -16.61
C GLU A 61 -13.99 16.61 -16.25
N PHE A 62 -14.34 17.52 -17.17
CA PHE A 62 -15.18 18.68 -16.91
C PHE A 62 -16.59 18.59 -17.50
N VAL A 63 -16.88 17.56 -18.32
CA VAL A 63 -18.21 17.31 -18.90
C VAL A 63 -19.30 17.55 -17.85
N ALA A 64 -20.12 18.57 -18.07
CA ALA A 64 -21.16 18.95 -17.11
C ALA A 64 -22.15 17.79 -16.84
N PRO A 65 -22.70 17.66 -15.61
CA PRO A 65 -23.67 16.62 -15.32
C PRO A 65 -24.92 16.72 -16.19
N ALA A 66 -25.19 15.65 -16.94
CA ALA A 66 -26.31 15.54 -17.86
C ALA A 66 -27.17 14.30 -17.57
N VAL A 67 -28.48 14.50 -17.63
CA VAL A 67 -29.52 13.47 -17.51
C VAL A 67 -29.83 12.94 -18.91
N LEU A 68 -29.77 11.62 -19.06
CA LEU A 68 -29.98 10.99 -20.36
C LEU A 68 -31.45 10.60 -20.56
N SER A 69 -31.89 10.59 -21.82
CA SER A 69 -33.26 10.26 -22.19
C SER A 69 -33.76 8.97 -21.54
N GLY A 70 -34.91 9.06 -20.88
CA GLY A 70 -35.56 7.91 -20.22
C GLY A 70 -35.17 7.70 -18.76
N TYR A 71 -34.19 8.44 -18.22
CA TYR A 71 -33.85 8.36 -16.80
C TYR A 71 -34.75 9.26 -15.95
N ALA A 72 -35.37 8.69 -14.92
CA ALA A 72 -36.28 9.39 -14.02
C ALA A 72 -35.69 9.69 -12.63
N GLY A 73 -34.41 9.36 -12.41
CA GLY A 73 -33.76 9.43 -11.10
C GLY A 73 -33.88 8.13 -10.31
N ILE A 74 -33.31 8.12 -9.11
CA ILE A 74 -33.32 6.96 -8.22
C ILE A 74 -34.68 6.85 -7.52
N ALA A 75 -35.27 5.67 -7.51
CA ALA A 75 -36.50 5.35 -6.77
C ALA A 75 -36.20 4.74 -5.38
N ASP A 76 -37.17 4.81 -4.47
CA ASP A 76 -37.10 4.03 -3.24
C ASP A 76 -37.22 2.53 -3.58
N GLY A 77 -36.39 1.71 -2.95
CA GLY A 77 -36.26 0.28 -3.26
C GLY A 77 -35.16 -0.05 -4.28
N ASP A 78 -34.56 0.94 -4.93
CA ASP A 78 -33.37 0.73 -5.78
C ASP A 78 -32.16 0.25 -4.95
N ALA A 79 -31.16 -0.30 -5.63
CA ALA A 79 -29.86 -0.61 -5.05
C ALA A 79 -28.76 0.26 -5.66
N ILE A 80 -27.73 0.58 -4.87
CA ILE A 80 -26.55 1.30 -5.35
C ILE A 80 -25.32 0.41 -5.28
N LEU A 81 -24.57 0.35 -6.39
CA LEU A 81 -23.25 -0.27 -6.47
C LEU A 81 -22.21 0.80 -6.86
N MET A 82 -21.24 1.04 -5.97
CA MET A 82 -20.08 1.85 -6.30
C MET A 82 -18.97 0.97 -6.85
N ALA A 83 -18.68 1.09 -8.14
CA ALA A 83 -17.67 0.28 -8.82
C ALA A 83 -16.22 0.74 -8.58
N ASN A 84 -16.01 1.96 -8.09
CA ASN A 84 -14.67 2.45 -7.78
C ASN A 84 -14.06 1.65 -6.62
N PHE A 85 -12.82 1.17 -6.76
CA PHE A 85 -12.10 0.48 -5.69
C PHE A 85 -11.22 1.42 -4.84
N ARG A 86 -11.12 2.71 -5.23
CA ARG A 86 -10.33 3.72 -4.52
C ARG A 86 -11.26 4.62 -3.71
N ALA A 87 -10.95 4.74 -2.42
CA ALA A 87 -11.86 5.35 -1.45
C ALA A 87 -11.99 6.87 -1.50
N ASP A 88 -10.89 7.60 -1.65
CA ASP A 88 -10.83 9.04 -1.34
C ASP A 88 -11.89 9.88 -2.07
N ARG A 89 -12.14 9.60 -3.35
CA ARG A 89 -13.00 10.43 -4.21
C ARG A 89 -14.47 9.99 -4.29
N VAL A 90 -14.83 8.86 -3.68
CA VAL A 90 -16.23 8.40 -3.71
C VAL A 90 -16.97 8.61 -2.39
N ARG A 91 -16.21 8.85 -1.31
CA ARG A 91 -16.73 9.08 0.04
C ARG A 91 -17.81 10.14 0.07
N GLN A 92 -17.57 11.28 -0.58
CA GLN A 92 -18.50 12.40 -0.52
C GLN A 92 -19.84 12.09 -1.18
N LEU A 93 -19.82 11.55 -2.41
CA LEU A 93 -21.04 11.19 -3.13
C LEU A 93 -21.83 10.10 -2.39
N LEU A 94 -21.13 9.08 -1.89
CA LEU A 94 -21.76 8.01 -1.10
C LEU A 94 -22.36 8.53 0.21
N SER A 95 -21.67 9.46 0.90
CA SER A 95 -22.21 10.09 2.11
C SER A 95 -23.48 10.89 1.80
N ALA A 96 -23.51 11.63 0.68
CA ALA A 96 -24.72 12.34 0.24
C ALA A 96 -25.91 11.39 -0.02
N PHE A 97 -25.66 10.16 -0.47
CA PHE A 97 -26.70 9.15 -0.68
C PHE A 97 -27.11 8.40 0.58
N LEU A 98 -26.15 8.06 1.45
CA LEU A 98 -26.33 7.05 2.48
C LEU A 98 -26.37 7.62 3.91
N ASP A 99 -25.66 8.72 4.18
CA ASP A 99 -25.56 9.28 5.53
C ASP A 99 -26.82 10.08 5.89
N PRO A 100 -27.63 9.65 6.88
CA PRO A 100 -28.78 10.39 7.32
C PRO A 100 -28.42 11.78 7.86
N ALA A 101 -27.22 11.94 8.43
CA ALA A 101 -26.70 13.17 9.01
C ALA A 101 -25.97 14.08 8.01
N PHE A 102 -25.92 13.70 6.72
CA PHE A 102 -25.24 14.52 5.70
C PHE A 102 -25.74 15.98 5.66
N ASP A 103 -24.81 16.91 5.74
CA ASP A 103 -25.03 18.36 5.84
C ASP A 103 -24.27 19.20 4.78
N GLY A 104 -23.53 18.56 3.85
CA GLY A 104 -22.74 19.27 2.83
C GLY A 104 -23.58 20.12 1.87
N PHE A 105 -24.82 19.72 1.61
CA PHE A 105 -25.83 20.52 0.90
C PHE A 105 -27.24 20.04 1.21
N LYS A 106 -28.26 20.85 0.87
CA LYS A 106 -29.67 20.52 1.15
C LYS A 106 -30.20 19.49 0.15
N ARG A 107 -30.27 18.23 0.58
CA ARG A 107 -30.96 17.16 -0.15
C ARG A 107 -32.44 17.48 -0.32
N ARG A 108 -32.99 17.21 -1.50
CA ARG A 108 -34.44 17.34 -1.76
C ARG A 108 -35.24 16.26 -1.05
N ARG A 109 -34.69 15.05 -1.00
CA ARG A 109 -35.21 13.90 -0.26
C ARG A 109 -34.06 12.96 0.08
N SER A 110 -34.30 12.08 1.05
CA SER A 110 -33.45 10.90 1.27
C SER A 110 -34.06 9.70 0.54
N HIS A 111 -33.21 8.87 -0.06
CA HIS A 111 -33.63 7.64 -0.75
C HIS A 111 -33.54 6.45 0.20
N ARG A 112 -34.51 5.54 0.13
CA ARG A 112 -34.43 4.25 0.84
C ARG A 112 -33.91 3.19 -0.12
N PHE A 113 -32.62 2.90 -0.04
CA PHE A 113 -32.01 1.85 -0.83
C PHE A 113 -32.34 0.46 -0.25
N ALA A 114 -32.66 -0.51 -1.11
CA ALA A 114 -32.78 -1.91 -0.73
C ALA A 114 -31.40 -2.54 -0.43
N ALA A 115 -30.35 -2.05 -1.09
CA ALA A 115 -28.97 -2.42 -0.83
C ALA A 115 -28.01 -1.29 -1.23
N ALA A 116 -26.91 -1.18 -0.50
CA ALA A 116 -25.77 -0.34 -0.85
C ALA A 116 -24.49 -1.18 -0.81
N LEU A 117 -23.78 -1.25 -1.92
CA LEU A 117 -22.62 -2.10 -2.11
C LEU A 117 -21.46 -1.30 -2.70
N GLY A 118 -20.27 -1.47 -2.14
CA GLY A 118 -19.02 -0.90 -2.65
C GLY A 118 -18.11 -1.99 -3.18
N MET A 119 -17.30 -1.66 -4.19
CA MET A 119 -16.23 -2.54 -4.65
C MET A 119 -15.21 -2.80 -3.52
N SER A 120 -14.85 -1.75 -2.77
CA SER A 120 -13.93 -1.80 -1.64
C SER A 120 -14.52 -1.10 -0.41
N GLU A 121 -13.84 -1.22 0.74
CA GLU A 121 -14.16 -0.36 1.88
C GLU A 121 -13.72 1.08 1.57
N TYR A 122 -14.53 2.05 1.99
CA TYR A 122 -14.27 3.46 1.71
C TYR A 122 -13.97 4.27 2.97
N SER A 123 -14.67 4.01 4.07
CA SER A 123 -14.39 4.60 5.38
C SER A 123 -15.10 3.81 6.47
N SER A 124 -14.60 3.89 7.71
CA SER A 124 -15.28 3.28 8.87
C SER A 124 -16.70 3.81 9.07
N ALA A 125 -16.98 5.05 8.66
CA ALA A 125 -18.33 5.61 8.65
C ALA A 125 -19.22 4.94 7.60
N LEU A 126 -18.76 4.83 6.35
CA LEU A 126 -19.52 4.19 5.26
C LEU A 126 -19.71 2.69 5.50
N ASN A 127 -18.75 2.00 6.13
CA ASN A 127 -18.87 0.58 6.48
C ASN A 127 -20.07 0.29 7.41
N LYS A 128 -20.63 1.30 8.10
CA LYS A 128 -21.86 1.17 8.91
C LYS A 128 -23.15 1.25 8.08
N MET A 129 -23.06 1.74 6.84
CA MET A 129 -24.20 2.11 5.99
C MET A 129 -24.24 1.34 4.67
N MET A 130 -23.16 0.68 4.29
CA MET A 130 -23.06 -0.14 3.07
C MET A 130 -22.16 -1.35 3.28
N THR A 131 -22.38 -2.37 2.45
CA THR A 131 -21.56 -3.58 2.40
C THR A 131 -20.43 -3.40 1.39
N CYS A 132 -19.38 -4.22 1.50
CA CYS A 132 -18.25 -4.25 0.58
C CYS A 132 -18.15 -5.61 -0.12
N MET A 133 -17.87 -5.63 -1.43
CA MET A 133 -17.63 -6.86 -2.21
C MET A 133 -16.28 -7.50 -1.86
N PHE A 134 -15.22 -6.68 -1.81
CA PHE A 134 -13.85 -7.11 -1.55
C PHE A 134 -13.35 -6.43 -0.27
N ALA A 135 -13.92 -6.85 0.87
CA ALA A 135 -13.51 -6.35 2.17
C ALA A 135 -12.05 -6.77 2.44
N GLN A 136 -11.22 -5.81 2.84
CA GLN A 136 -9.89 -6.12 3.33
C GLN A 136 -10.03 -6.67 4.75
N GLY A 137 -9.89 -7.98 4.90
CA GLY A 137 -9.85 -8.60 6.22
C GLY A 137 -8.65 -8.13 7.02
N ALA A 138 -8.78 -8.07 8.34
CA ALA A 138 -7.63 -7.88 9.22
C ALA A 138 -6.61 -9.00 8.97
N LEU A 139 -5.35 -8.61 8.76
CA LEU A 139 -4.26 -9.57 8.66
C LEU A 139 -3.96 -10.11 10.06
N LYS A 140 -4.15 -11.41 10.24
CA LYS A 140 -3.87 -12.13 11.49
C LYS A 140 -2.59 -12.92 11.35
N ASN A 141 -1.94 -13.16 12.48
CA ASN A 141 -0.69 -13.91 12.57
C ASN A 141 0.37 -13.35 11.61
N VAL A 142 0.46 -12.01 11.53
CA VAL A 142 1.60 -11.34 10.89
C VAL A 142 2.89 -11.66 11.67
N LEU A 143 4.05 -11.38 11.09
CA LEU A 143 5.35 -11.72 11.70
C LEU A 143 5.45 -11.24 13.16
N GLY A 144 5.12 -9.97 13.40
CA GLY A 144 5.18 -9.38 14.73
C GLY A 144 4.24 -10.04 15.73
N GLU A 145 3.00 -10.31 15.33
CA GLU A 145 2.02 -11.00 16.18
C GLU A 145 2.46 -12.44 16.49
N THR A 146 3.01 -13.14 15.50
CA THR A 146 3.48 -14.53 15.66
C THR A 146 4.64 -14.62 16.66
N VAL A 147 5.61 -13.71 16.58
CA VAL A 147 6.75 -13.63 17.53
C VAL A 147 6.26 -13.26 18.93
N SER A 148 5.33 -12.30 19.02
CA SER A 148 4.73 -11.88 20.29
C SER A 148 3.95 -13.01 20.97
N ALA A 149 3.20 -13.82 20.21
CA ALA A 149 2.36 -14.90 20.73
C ALA A 149 3.15 -16.00 21.46
N VAL A 150 4.44 -16.17 21.14
CA VAL A 150 5.34 -17.12 21.82
C VAL A 150 6.20 -16.45 22.90
N GLY A 151 5.94 -15.17 23.22
CA GLY A 151 6.59 -14.43 24.29
C GLY A 151 7.99 -13.89 23.97
N LEU A 152 8.41 -13.94 22.71
CA LEU A 152 9.72 -13.45 22.27
C LEU A 152 9.68 -11.93 22.09
N LYS A 153 10.84 -11.29 22.31
CA LYS A 153 11.01 -9.85 22.19
C LYS A 153 11.42 -9.46 20.78
N GLN A 154 10.93 -8.32 20.32
CA GLN A 154 11.21 -7.81 18.99
C GLN A 154 11.44 -6.30 18.98
N LEU A 155 12.31 -5.83 18.08
CA LEU A 155 12.61 -4.43 17.87
C LEU A 155 12.22 -3.99 16.47
N ARG A 156 11.55 -2.83 16.36
CA ARG A 156 11.36 -2.07 15.12
C ARG A 156 12.24 -0.83 15.15
N LEU A 157 13.07 -0.65 14.13
CA LEU A 157 14.05 0.42 14.09
C LEU A 157 14.06 1.08 12.70
N ALA A 158 13.81 2.38 12.65
CA ALA A 158 13.92 3.16 11.43
C ALA A 158 14.08 4.64 11.74
N GLU A 159 14.47 5.41 10.73
CA GLU A 159 14.30 6.85 10.77
C GLU A 159 12.86 7.30 10.43
N THR A 160 12.53 8.57 10.68
CA THR A 160 11.15 9.12 10.58
C THR A 160 10.43 8.75 9.30
N GLU A 161 11.08 8.90 8.13
CA GLU A 161 10.48 8.63 6.82
C GLU A 161 9.98 7.19 6.67
N LYS A 162 10.65 6.24 7.34
CA LYS A 162 10.36 4.80 7.22
C LYS A 162 9.82 4.18 8.51
N TYR A 163 9.53 4.98 9.53
CA TYR A 163 8.97 4.50 10.80
C TYR A 163 7.64 3.77 10.63
N ALA A 164 6.71 4.32 9.85
CA ALA A 164 5.43 3.67 9.56
C ALA A 164 5.60 2.32 8.83
N HIS A 165 6.69 2.15 8.08
CA HIS A 165 6.98 0.95 7.28
C HIS A 165 7.34 -0.24 8.17
N VAL A 166 8.21 -0.03 9.15
CA VAL A 166 8.58 -1.08 10.12
C VAL A 166 7.58 -1.26 11.27
N THR A 167 6.55 -0.41 11.36
CA THR A 167 5.52 -0.48 12.41
C THR A 167 4.16 -0.82 11.81
N PHE A 168 3.36 0.19 11.47
CA PHE A 168 1.99 0.07 10.97
C PHE A 168 1.88 -0.87 9.76
N PHE A 169 2.68 -0.64 8.70
CA PHE A 169 2.59 -1.44 7.48
C PHE A 169 3.04 -2.90 7.71
N LEU A 170 4.17 -3.11 8.39
CA LEU A 170 4.65 -4.46 8.73
C LEU A 170 3.69 -5.21 9.66
N ASN A 171 2.96 -4.50 10.53
CA ASN A 171 1.93 -5.07 11.40
C ASN A 171 0.57 -5.24 10.71
N GLY A 172 0.49 -5.10 9.38
CA GLY A 172 -0.74 -5.31 8.63
C GLY A 172 -1.82 -4.26 8.90
N GLY A 173 -1.40 -3.04 9.27
CA GLY A 173 -2.29 -1.92 9.59
C GLY A 173 -2.62 -1.77 11.08
N GLU A 174 -1.96 -2.50 11.98
CA GLU A 174 -2.11 -2.31 13.43
C GLU A 174 -1.13 -1.25 13.95
N GLU A 175 -1.67 -0.16 14.51
CA GLU A 175 -0.88 0.93 15.09
C GLU A 175 -0.26 0.56 16.44
N ARG A 176 -0.95 -0.27 17.24
CA ARG A 176 -0.46 -0.67 18.56
C ARG A 176 0.77 -1.57 18.44
N ALA A 177 1.69 -1.43 19.39
CA ALA A 177 2.80 -2.37 19.52
C ALA A 177 2.28 -3.69 20.09
N PHE A 178 2.75 -4.83 19.54
CA PHE A 178 2.47 -6.13 20.13
C PHE A 178 3.21 -6.31 21.47
N ALA A 179 2.82 -7.29 22.28
CA ALA A 179 3.53 -7.58 23.52
C ALA A 179 4.98 -7.98 23.21
N GLY A 180 5.96 -7.41 23.92
CA GLY A 180 7.38 -7.62 23.65
C GLY A 180 7.92 -6.88 22.41
N GLU A 181 7.10 -6.06 21.73
CA GLU A 181 7.54 -5.18 20.65
C GLU A 181 8.01 -3.84 21.21
N GLU A 182 9.27 -3.49 20.94
CA GLU A 182 9.83 -2.17 21.17
C GLU A 182 10.07 -1.45 19.84
N ARG A 183 10.01 -0.11 19.87
CA ARG A 183 10.14 0.73 18.67
C ARG A 183 11.13 1.86 18.94
N ILE A 184 12.17 1.93 18.12
CA ILE A 184 13.14 3.04 18.12
C ILE A 184 12.94 3.87 16.86
N LEU A 185 12.68 5.15 17.05
CA LEU A 185 12.57 6.15 16.00
C LEU A 185 13.80 7.06 16.05
N VAL A 186 14.57 7.09 14.96
CA VAL A 186 15.64 8.07 14.78
C VAL A 186 15.10 9.25 13.96
N PRO A 187 15.29 10.51 14.36
CA PRO A 187 14.84 11.65 13.55
C PRO A 187 15.56 11.67 12.19
N SER A 188 14.81 11.70 11.09
CA SER A 188 15.35 12.02 9.76
C SER A 188 15.91 13.46 9.73
N PRO A 189 16.92 13.76 8.90
CA PRO A 189 17.48 15.10 8.85
C PRO A 189 16.48 16.10 8.29
N LYS A 190 16.51 17.32 8.84
CA LYS A 190 15.64 18.43 8.40
C LYS A 190 16.27 19.15 7.20
N VAL A 191 16.28 18.50 6.05
CA VAL A 191 16.74 19.05 4.76
C VAL A 191 15.58 19.20 3.79
N ALA A 192 15.72 20.07 2.79
CA ALA A 192 14.66 20.30 1.81
C ALA A 192 14.43 19.06 0.90
N THR A 193 15.52 18.42 0.49
CA THR A 193 15.55 17.17 -0.26
C THR A 193 16.77 16.36 0.21
N TYR A 194 16.64 15.03 0.23
CA TYR A 194 17.65 14.16 0.86
C TYR A 194 18.95 14.01 0.04
N ASP A 195 19.01 14.48 -1.20
CA ASP A 195 20.28 14.58 -1.95
C ASP A 195 21.30 15.53 -1.31
N LEU A 196 20.81 16.49 -0.50
CA LEU A 196 21.64 17.41 0.29
C LEU A 196 22.34 16.71 1.45
N GLN A 197 21.80 15.59 1.93
CA GLN A 197 22.37 14.77 2.99
C GLN A 197 22.07 13.27 2.72
N PRO A 198 22.72 12.64 1.72
CA PRO A 198 22.36 11.29 1.27
C PRO A 198 22.61 10.19 2.29
N GLU A 199 23.48 10.44 3.27
CA GLU A 199 23.72 9.57 4.42
C GLU A 199 22.52 9.51 5.38
N MET A 200 21.60 10.48 5.25
CA MET A 200 20.41 10.64 6.09
C MET A 200 20.73 10.42 7.58
N SER A 201 19.96 9.58 8.27
CA SER A 201 20.23 9.19 9.66
C SER A 201 20.74 7.75 9.78
N ALA A 202 21.23 7.16 8.67
CA ALA A 202 21.68 5.76 8.64
C ALA A 202 22.78 5.46 9.67
N GLY A 203 23.68 6.42 9.93
CA GLY A 203 24.71 6.29 10.96
C GLY A 203 24.14 6.04 12.36
N GLU A 204 23.21 6.89 12.80
CA GLU A 204 22.56 6.77 14.12
C GLU A 204 21.64 5.54 14.17
N VAL A 205 20.90 5.23 13.10
CA VAL A 205 20.14 3.98 12.98
C VAL A 205 21.05 2.77 13.18
N THR A 206 22.24 2.77 12.57
CA THR A 206 23.21 1.69 12.72
C THR A 206 23.79 1.62 14.14
N ASP A 207 24.01 2.76 14.80
CA ASP A 207 24.47 2.78 16.19
C ASP A 207 23.47 2.04 17.09
N ARG A 208 22.17 2.33 16.94
CA ARG A 208 21.08 1.67 17.67
C ARG A 208 20.95 0.20 17.32
N LEU A 209 21.11 -0.15 16.04
CA LEU A 209 21.09 -1.53 15.59
C LEU A 209 22.23 -2.35 16.22
N VAL A 210 23.45 -1.82 16.19
CA VAL A 210 24.63 -2.48 16.78
C VAL A 210 24.47 -2.63 18.29
N GLU A 211 23.98 -1.59 18.98
CA GLU A 211 23.66 -1.65 20.41
C GLU A 211 22.66 -2.76 20.72
N ALA A 212 21.57 -2.85 19.96
CA ALA A 212 20.54 -3.87 20.13
C ALA A 212 21.05 -5.30 19.86
N ILE A 213 21.86 -5.49 18.81
CA ILE A 213 22.48 -6.79 18.49
C ILE A 213 23.41 -7.22 19.62
N LEU A 214 24.36 -6.37 20.01
CA LEU A 214 25.34 -6.69 21.06
C LEU A 214 24.70 -6.85 22.44
N GLY A 215 23.59 -6.14 22.70
CA GLY A 215 22.82 -6.27 23.93
C GLY A 215 22.00 -7.55 24.04
N GLN A 216 21.83 -8.31 22.94
CA GLN A 216 21.10 -9.59 22.89
C GLN A 216 19.75 -9.59 23.62
N THR A 217 19.07 -8.45 23.62
CA THR A 217 17.79 -8.26 24.34
C THR A 217 16.58 -8.66 23.51
N PHE A 218 16.73 -8.68 22.18
CA PHE A 218 15.66 -8.95 21.22
C PHE A 218 15.95 -10.23 20.45
N ASP A 219 14.90 -11.02 20.22
CA ASP A 219 14.94 -12.25 19.42
C ASP A 219 14.74 -11.97 17.93
N LEU A 220 14.02 -10.89 17.59
CA LEU A 220 13.85 -10.39 16.23
C LEU A 220 14.14 -8.89 16.18
N ILE A 221 14.99 -8.46 15.25
CA ILE A 221 15.21 -7.03 14.96
C ILE A 221 14.84 -6.76 13.51
N VAL A 222 13.93 -5.81 13.29
CA VAL A 222 13.58 -5.32 11.94
C VAL A 222 14.05 -3.88 11.82
N VAL A 223 15.00 -3.67 10.92
CA VAL A 223 15.56 -2.35 10.61
C VAL A 223 15.24 -1.95 9.17
N ASN A 224 14.91 -0.67 8.94
CA ASN A 224 14.82 -0.10 7.61
C ASN A 224 15.83 1.04 7.44
N TYR A 225 16.57 0.99 6.34
CA TYR A 225 17.41 2.09 5.86
C TYR A 225 16.69 2.81 4.71
N ALA A 226 16.39 4.10 4.90
CA ALA A 226 15.57 4.88 3.97
C ALA A 226 16.32 5.37 2.72
N ASN A 227 17.65 5.39 2.79
CA ASN A 227 18.51 6.19 1.93
C ASN A 227 18.34 5.93 0.44
N THR A 228 18.41 4.67 0.02
CA THR A 228 18.38 4.32 -1.41
C THR A 228 17.04 4.64 -2.07
N ASP A 229 15.96 4.68 -1.30
CA ASP A 229 14.65 5.08 -1.81
C ASP A 229 14.46 6.60 -1.79
N MET A 230 14.64 7.21 -0.61
CA MET A 230 14.40 8.63 -0.42
C MET A 230 15.34 9.50 -1.26
N VAL A 231 16.60 9.09 -1.41
CA VAL A 231 17.57 9.77 -2.28
C VAL A 231 17.35 9.37 -3.74
N GLY A 232 16.92 8.13 -4.02
CA GLY A 232 16.55 7.69 -5.36
C GLY A 232 15.45 8.56 -5.99
N HIS A 233 14.45 8.95 -5.19
CA HIS A 233 13.38 9.87 -5.61
C HIS A 233 13.86 11.27 -6.06
N THR A 234 15.08 11.68 -5.70
CA THR A 234 15.64 12.97 -6.14
C THR A 234 16.11 12.92 -7.60
N GLY A 235 16.40 11.73 -8.14
CA GLY A 235 16.96 11.57 -9.48
C GLY A 235 18.42 12.02 -9.61
N ILE A 236 19.09 12.39 -8.52
CA ILE A 236 20.49 12.86 -8.53
C ILE A 236 21.43 11.67 -8.35
N MET A 237 21.97 11.18 -9.47
CA MET A 237 22.87 10.01 -9.51
C MET A 237 24.01 10.08 -8.49
N ALA A 238 24.71 11.22 -8.39
CA ALA A 238 25.83 11.36 -7.47
C ALA A 238 25.41 11.26 -5.99
N ALA A 239 24.19 11.69 -5.65
CA ALA A 239 23.65 11.54 -4.30
C ALA A 239 23.21 10.09 -4.03
N ALA A 240 22.56 9.43 -5.00
CA ALA A 240 22.19 8.03 -4.89
C ALA A 240 23.40 7.10 -4.70
N ILE A 241 24.53 7.38 -5.38
CA ILE A 241 25.78 6.63 -5.15
C ILE A 241 26.22 6.76 -3.69
N ARG A 242 26.27 7.97 -3.14
CA ARG A 242 26.64 8.20 -1.72
C ARG A 242 25.67 7.52 -0.75
N ALA A 243 24.37 7.51 -1.07
CA ALA A 243 23.36 6.81 -0.28
C ALA A 243 23.64 5.30 -0.24
N VAL A 244 23.91 4.68 -1.39
CA VAL A 244 24.27 3.25 -1.48
C VAL A 244 25.56 2.95 -0.73
N GLU A 245 26.61 3.75 -0.90
CA GLU A 245 27.89 3.60 -0.19
C GLU A 245 27.71 3.74 1.33
N THR A 246 26.82 4.63 1.78
CA THR A 246 26.49 4.76 3.21
C THR A 246 25.85 3.49 3.73
N ILE A 247 24.88 2.91 3.02
CA ILE A 247 24.21 1.68 3.45
C ILE A 247 25.18 0.50 3.45
N ASP A 248 26.06 0.39 2.46
CA ASP A 248 27.11 -0.63 2.42
C ASP A 248 27.99 -0.58 3.69
N SER A 249 28.43 0.63 4.08
CA SER A 249 29.18 0.82 5.32
C SER A 249 28.39 0.44 6.58
N CYS A 250 27.10 0.80 6.64
CA CYS A 250 26.21 0.46 7.74
C CYS A 250 25.99 -1.06 7.87
N LEU A 251 25.83 -1.76 6.74
CA LEU A 251 25.74 -3.22 6.70
C LEU A 251 27.04 -3.86 7.19
N GLY A 252 28.21 -3.34 6.80
CA GLY A 252 29.50 -3.83 7.31
C GLY A 252 29.60 -3.75 8.84
N ARG A 253 29.09 -2.68 9.45
CA ARG A 253 29.04 -2.52 10.91
C ARG A 253 28.07 -3.51 11.58
N MET A 254 26.89 -3.72 10.98
CA MET A 254 25.92 -4.72 11.44
C MET A 254 26.53 -6.13 11.39
N MET A 255 27.20 -6.49 10.29
CA MET A 255 27.86 -7.78 10.12
C MET A 255 28.90 -8.05 11.22
N ALA A 256 29.76 -7.06 11.50
CA ALA A 256 30.74 -7.15 12.57
C ALA A 256 30.12 -7.29 13.98
N ALA A 257 28.89 -6.82 14.18
CA ALA A 257 28.14 -7.03 15.42
C ALA A 257 27.58 -8.45 15.49
N LEU A 258 27.00 -8.96 14.40
CA LEU A 258 26.45 -10.32 14.31
C LEU A 258 27.52 -11.40 14.54
N GLU A 259 28.72 -11.20 14.00
CA GLU A 259 29.87 -12.10 14.22
C GLU A 259 30.24 -12.24 15.71
N LYS A 260 30.01 -11.20 16.52
CA LYS A 260 30.32 -11.23 17.95
C LYS A 260 29.26 -11.96 18.78
N THR A 261 28.04 -12.05 18.28
CA THR A 261 26.89 -12.59 19.02
C THR A 261 26.40 -13.94 18.48
N GLY A 262 26.95 -14.42 17.36
CA GLY A 262 26.48 -15.63 16.67
C GLY A 262 25.10 -15.46 16.03
N GLY A 263 24.73 -14.22 15.68
CA GLY A 263 23.42 -13.90 15.09
C GLY A 263 23.38 -14.13 13.57
N ALA A 264 22.18 -14.11 13.01
CA ALA A 264 21.93 -14.15 11.56
C ALA A 264 21.01 -13.01 11.11
N ALA A 265 21.14 -12.60 9.85
CA ALA A 265 20.32 -11.58 9.21
C ALA A 265 19.90 -12.00 7.81
N LEU A 266 18.65 -11.68 7.45
CA LEU A 266 18.16 -11.72 6.08
C LEU A 266 18.11 -10.29 5.54
N ILE A 267 19.03 -9.94 4.65
CA ILE A 267 19.14 -8.62 4.03
C ILE A 267 18.34 -8.65 2.72
N THR A 268 17.36 -7.75 2.60
CA THR A 268 16.48 -7.63 1.44
C THR A 268 15.97 -6.20 1.26
N ALA A 269 15.14 -5.95 0.25
CA ALA A 269 14.47 -4.67 0.01
C ALA A 269 12.97 -4.88 -0.26
N ASP A 270 12.17 -3.85 -0.03
CA ASP A 270 10.73 -3.85 -0.35
C ASP A 270 10.45 -3.58 -1.82
N HIS A 271 11.34 -2.86 -2.52
CA HIS A 271 11.34 -2.66 -3.97
C HIS A 271 12.69 -2.07 -4.45
N GLY A 272 12.83 -1.91 -5.77
CA GLY A 272 13.94 -1.16 -6.39
C GLY A 272 13.67 0.34 -6.52
N ASN A 273 14.74 1.13 -6.64
CA ASN A 273 14.74 2.57 -6.94
C ASN A 273 16.14 3.01 -7.43
N ALA A 274 17.12 3.08 -6.53
CA ALA A 274 18.46 3.64 -6.80
C ALA A 274 19.28 2.93 -7.89
N GLU A 275 18.93 1.71 -8.28
CA GLU A 275 19.60 1.00 -9.36
C GLU A 275 19.26 1.55 -10.76
N GLN A 276 18.20 2.35 -10.88
CA GLN A 276 17.84 3.05 -12.12
C GLN A 276 17.55 4.53 -11.86
N MET A 277 18.59 5.36 -11.98
CA MET A 277 18.49 6.82 -11.76
C MET A 277 18.25 7.63 -13.05
N ARG A 278 18.20 6.99 -14.23
CA ARG A 278 17.92 7.65 -15.52
C ARG A 278 16.96 6.82 -16.36
N ASN A 279 16.06 7.50 -17.07
CA ASN A 279 15.28 6.90 -18.14
C ASN A 279 16.10 6.95 -19.44
N SER A 280 16.57 5.80 -19.92
CA SER A 280 17.43 5.71 -21.10
C SER A 280 16.75 6.17 -22.40
N ALA A 281 15.42 6.09 -22.50
CA ALA A 281 14.68 6.50 -23.70
C ALA A 281 14.58 8.03 -23.84
N GLU A 282 14.48 8.73 -22.72
CA GLU A 282 14.21 10.17 -22.66
C GLU A 282 15.40 10.99 -22.13
N ASN A 283 16.44 10.31 -21.62
CA ASN A 283 17.63 10.87 -20.97
C ASN A 283 17.33 11.81 -19.79
N ILE A 284 16.16 11.64 -19.17
CA ILE A 284 15.72 12.38 -17.98
C ILE A 284 16.03 11.59 -16.70
N ALA A 285 16.03 12.30 -15.57
CA ALA A 285 16.13 11.67 -14.26
C ALA A 285 14.95 10.71 -14.03
N HIS A 286 15.24 9.54 -13.49
CA HIS A 286 14.23 8.59 -13.07
C HIS A 286 14.03 8.74 -11.56
N THR A 287 12.84 9.13 -11.14
CA THR A 287 12.49 9.44 -9.75
C THR A 287 11.46 8.48 -9.16
N ALA A 288 11.09 7.42 -9.88
CA ALA A 288 10.11 6.43 -9.46
C ALA A 288 10.78 5.13 -9.02
N HIS A 289 10.02 4.26 -8.36
CA HIS A 289 10.44 2.88 -8.12
C HIS A 289 10.58 2.12 -9.43
N THR A 290 11.29 1.00 -9.38
CA THR A 290 11.43 0.09 -10.52
C THR A 290 10.62 -1.20 -10.29
N THR A 291 10.60 -2.04 -11.32
CA THR A 291 10.07 -3.42 -11.25
C THR A 291 11.18 -4.46 -11.19
N ASN A 292 12.41 -4.05 -10.83
CA ASN A 292 13.54 -4.97 -10.74
C ASN A 292 13.38 -5.91 -9.53
N PRO A 293 13.92 -7.14 -9.60
CA PRO A 293 13.99 -8.02 -8.45
C PRO A 293 14.85 -7.40 -7.33
N VAL A 294 14.53 -7.73 -6.09
CA VAL A 294 15.28 -7.31 -4.89
C VAL A 294 16.18 -8.43 -4.39
N PRO A 295 17.32 -8.11 -3.75
CA PRO A 295 18.20 -9.14 -3.19
C PRO A 295 17.54 -9.86 -2.01
N ALA A 296 17.93 -11.11 -1.78
CA ALA A 296 17.72 -11.84 -0.54
C ALA A 296 19.04 -12.49 -0.14
N ILE A 297 19.70 -11.95 0.90
CA ILE A 297 21.05 -12.35 1.30
C ILE A 297 20.99 -12.81 2.75
N LEU A 298 21.44 -14.03 3.02
CA LEU A 298 21.60 -14.55 4.38
C LEU A 298 23.02 -14.25 4.86
N ALA A 299 23.14 -13.63 6.03
CA ALA A 299 24.40 -13.15 6.59
C ALA A 299 24.52 -13.53 8.08
N GLY A 300 25.74 -13.73 8.60
CA GLY A 300 25.99 -14.17 9.98
C GLY A 300 26.49 -15.63 10.09
N GLU A 301 26.92 -16.02 11.30
CA GLU A 301 27.89 -17.11 11.54
C GLU A 301 27.43 -18.46 10.92
N GLY A 302 28.02 -18.82 9.77
CA GLY A 302 27.95 -20.15 9.16
C GLY A 302 26.78 -20.44 8.20
N ALA A 303 25.98 -19.47 7.75
CA ALA A 303 24.89 -19.64 6.76
C ALA A 303 24.02 -20.92 6.95
N LEU A 304 23.87 -21.40 8.18
CA LEU A 304 23.12 -22.61 8.58
C LEU A 304 23.35 -23.87 7.72
N GLY A 305 24.43 -23.91 6.92
CA GLY A 305 24.69 -24.92 5.87
C GLY A 305 23.66 -25.00 4.74
N GLY A 306 22.73 -24.03 4.63
CA GLY A 306 21.62 -24.06 3.67
C GLY A 306 21.79 -23.10 2.50
N GLN A 307 20.77 -23.03 1.64
CA GLN A 307 20.73 -22.11 0.50
C GLN A 307 19.41 -21.34 0.47
N LEU A 308 19.47 -20.12 -0.05
CA LEU A 308 18.26 -19.38 -0.40
C LEU A 308 17.89 -19.70 -1.85
N ARG A 309 16.61 -19.96 -2.08
CA ARG A 309 16.02 -19.99 -3.43
C ARG A 309 15.35 -18.65 -3.76
N ASP A 310 15.05 -18.45 -5.04
CA ASP A 310 14.21 -17.33 -5.48
C ASP A 310 12.78 -17.44 -4.92
N GLY A 311 12.13 -16.28 -4.75
CA GLY A 311 10.76 -16.20 -4.26
C GLY A 311 10.20 -14.78 -4.24
N LEU A 312 9.24 -14.56 -3.35
CA LEU A 312 8.47 -13.31 -3.22
C LEU A 312 8.73 -12.63 -1.88
N LEU A 313 8.33 -11.35 -1.72
CA LEU A 313 8.35 -10.68 -0.42
C LEU A 313 7.51 -11.42 0.64
N ALA A 314 6.43 -12.08 0.22
CA ALA A 314 5.59 -12.90 1.11
C ALA A 314 6.34 -14.10 1.72
N ASP A 315 7.50 -14.48 1.18
CA ASP A 315 8.32 -15.59 1.64
C ASP A 315 9.31 -15.17 2.75
N VAL A 316 9.53 -13.86 2.97
CA VAL A 316 10.47 -13.32 3.97
C VAL A 316 10.05 -13.68 5.39
N ALA A 317 8.79 -13.43 5.79
CA ALA A 317 8.31 -13.75 7.13
C ALA A 317 8.38 -15.26 7.45
N PRO A 318 7.90 -16.17 6.56
CA PRO A 318 8.14 -17.61 6.70
C PRO A 318 9.61 -18.00 6.88
N THR A 319 10.51 -17.32 6.16
CA THR A 319 11.97 -17.56 6.26
C THR A 319 12.47 -17.17 7.64
N LEU A 320 12.14 -15.98 8.12
CA LEU A 320 12.52 -15.52 9.46
C LEU A 320 11.99 -16.45 10.56
N LEU A 321 10.73 -16.90 10.46
CA LEU A 321 10.17 -17.87 11.41
C LEU A 321 10.96 -19.19 11.40
N GLN A 322 11.33 -19.72 10.23
CA GLN A 322 12.15 -20.92 10.15
C GLN A 322 13.54 -20.73 10.77
N LEU A 323 14.19 -19.58 10.51
CA LEU A 323 15.49 -19.24 11.11
C LEU A 323 15.42 -19.13 12.64
N MET A 324 14.29 -18.68 13.16
CA MET A 324 13.99 -18.60 14.61
C MET A 324 13.45 -19.92 15.19
N ALA A 325 13.38 -21.00 14.40
CA ALA A 325 12.77 -22.29 14.77
C ALA A 325 11.31 -22.19 15.25
N LEU A 326 10.54 -21.24 14.71
CA LEU A 326 9.13 -21.03 14.99
C LEU A 326 8.23 -21.69 13.94
N GLN A 327 7.04 -22.11 14.38
CA GLN A 327 6.03 -22.68 13.47
C GLN A 327 5.40 -21.59 12.62
N LYS A 328 5.35 -21.81 11.31
CA LYS A 328 4.64 -20.92 10.37
C LYS A 328 3.13 -21.08 10.53
N PRO A 329 2.37 -20.01 10.81
CA PRO A 329 0.91 -20.08 10.91
C PRO A 329 0.27 -20.34 9.53
N PRO A 330 -0.93 -20.96 9.47
CA PRO A 330 -1.60 -21.27 8.20
C PRO A 330 -2.01 -20.04 7.39
N GLU A 331 -2.18 -18.87 8.03
CA GLU A 331 -2.47 -17.60 7.34
C GLU A 331 -1.28 -17.11 6.50
N MET A 332 -0.05 -17.49 6.84
CA MET A 332 1.13 -17.19 6.02
C MET A 332 1.23 -18.17 4.86
N THR A 333 0.67 -17.79 3.72
CA THR A 333 0.67 -18.60 2.49
C THR A 333 2.01 -18.65 1.77
N GLY A 334 2.93 -17.72 2.09
CA GLY A 334 4.31 -17.74 1.62
C GLY A 334 5.07 -18.99 2.06
N ARG A 335 6.18 -19.28 1.38
CA ARG A 335 7.04 -20.44 1.62
C ARG A 335 8.43 -19.94 1.91
N SER A 336 9.05 -20.43 2.98
CA SER A 336 10.43 -20.04 3.32
C SER A 336 11.37 -20.18 2.12
N LEU A 337 12.22 -19.18 1.95
CA LEU A 337 13.30 -19.15 0.96
C LEU A 337 14.46 -20.06 1.38
N PHE A 338 14.57 -20.42 2.65
CA PHE A 338 15.71 -21.13 3.21
C PHE A 338 15.53 -22.65 3.17
N ASP A 339 16.37 -23.30 2.37
CA ASP A 339 16.49 -24.76 2.30
C ASP A 339 17.64 -25.23 3.20
N ALA A 340 17.31 -26.02 4.23
CA ALA A 340 18.27 -26.48 5.23
C ALA A 340 19.20 -27.60 4.68
N PRO A 341 20.44 -27.72 5.18
CA PRO A 341 21.35 -28.79 4.76
C PRO A 341 20.74 -30.17 5.04
N GLY A 342 20.78 -31.04 4.03
CA GLY A 342 20.22 -32.40 4.12
C GLY A 342 18.75 -32.51 3.68
N SER A 343 18.09 -31.42 3.27
CA SER A 343 16.85 -31.50 2.49
C SER A 343 17.16 -31.87 1.04
N ALA A 344 17.80 -33.03 0.83
CA ALA A 344 17.88 -33.61 -0.51
C ALA A 344 16.44 -33.76 -1.03
N MET A 345 16.23 -33.26 -2.25
CA MET A 345 14.99 -33.38 -2.99
C MET A 345 14.38 -34.77 -2.79
N SER A 346 13.29 -34.83 -2.03
CA SER A 346 12.37 -35.96 -2.07
C SER A 346 11.82 -35.98 -3.49
N GLU A 347 12.36 -36.88 -4.30
CA GLU A 347 11.87 -37.27 -5.61
C GLU A 347 10.34 -37.42 -5.58
N HIS A 348 9.62 -36.47 -6.15
CA HIS A 348 8.40 -36.82 -6.88
C HIS A 348 8.78 -37.07 -8.33
N ARG A 349 9.42 -38.23 -8.53
CA ARG A 349 9.06 -39.07 -9.68
C ARG A 349 7.59 -39.42 -9.54
N ALA A 350 6.76 -38.77 -10.33
CA ALA A 350 5.52 -39.36 -10.80
C ALA A 350 5.47 -39.12 -12.31
N ALA A 351 5.98 -40.10 -13.04
CA ALA A 351 5.63 -40.30 -14.44
C ALA A 351 4.13 -40.56 -14.55
N ARG A 352 3.52 -40.01 -15.61
CA ARG A 352 2.26 -40.38 -16.26
C ARG A 352 1.35 -41.39 -15.55
N ALA A 353 0.12 -40.96 -15.25
CA ALA A 353 -1.10 -41.48 -15.87
C ALA A 353 -2.11 -40.33 -15.96
#